data_AF-A0A2H0QSB3-F1
#
_entry.id   AF-A0A2H0QSB3-F1
#
_cell.length_a   1.000
_cell.length_b   1.000
_cell.length_c   1.000
_cell.angle_alpha   90.00
_cell.angle_beta   90.00
_cell.angle_gamma   90.00
#
_symmetry.space_group_name_H-M   'P 1'
#
loop_
_entity.id
_entity.type
_entity.pdbx_description
1 polymer ?
#
loop_
_entity_poly.entity_id
_entity_poly.type
_entity_poly.pdbx_seq_one_letter_code
_entity_poly.pdbx_strand_id
1 'polypeptide(L)'
;MLKGLIPLILLISSPLFAKTQMAQLVEQTQVKLAEGQTSYPILIFEKDELDWRFMKNQAFGKDKIQEAKRSEIIKAYVFEKTKVVLTDNDATNFEPYLTIMKDSAVALPLHDSYSGPAKICGVFPADPNSNQRLEMERILGLGLEEAYGQIGYAQIKPKISYEDLALFSLYHEVGHCLDQEFMPKTFANYDDSHGIHQSESFAETFALLALAREGKADLGTRRAAIRTIYSQKLGKFLATHPQNGFGNPNYVYGGIIYYLSPVLTKGQELIEQDLESIKAMSTQELLQLAKNIVDENSLHSRVFQGLYSVLAEGEESTMERYRRFSEEMPDLFGVAYPKLKYYVEKIKFELETEIDLSAENVDGNGELAPIDQDQFCYAALDSNSDLFFSKIDELRLELRSTDAPVVLQRERQANLKSLAEVLSNKCF
;
A
#
# COMPACT_ATOMS: atom_id res chain seq x y z
N MET A 1 -17.49 31.90 -59.81
CA MET A 1 -18.48 31.05 -59.08
C MET A 1 -17.96 29.61 -59.09
N LEU A 2 -18.28 28.84 -58.05
CA LEU A 2 -17.71 27.55 -57.61
C LEU A 2 -16.35 27.67 -56.89
N LYS A 3 -16.32 27.72 -55.55
CA LYS A 3 -16.65 26.72 -54.49
C LYS A 3 -15.37 26.02 -54.05
N GLY A 4 -14.77 26.57 -52.99
CA GLY A 4 -13.67 25.94 -52.26
C GLY A 4 -14.15 24.69 -51.52
N LEU A 5 -13.33 23.64 -51.58
CA LEU A 5 -13.41 22.51 -50.67
C LEU A 5 -12.64 22.87 -49.39
N ILE A 6 -13.34 22.95 -48.27
CA ILE A 6 -12.74 22.85 -46.94
C ILE A 6 -12.76 21.36 -46.58
N PRO A 7 -11.62 20.73 -46.26
CA PRO A 7 -11.63 19.37 -45.75
C PRO A 7 -12.19 19.39 -44.32
N LEU A 8 -13.31 18.70 -44.14
CA LEU A 8 -13.91 18.41 -42.85
C LEU A 8 -12.97 17.46 -42.09
N ILE A 9 -12.14 17.99 -41.20
CA ILE A 9 -11.40 17.20 -40.22
C ILE A 9 -12.44 16.67 -39.23
N LEU A 10 -12.87 15.43 -39.42
CA LEU A 10 -13.56 14.64 -38.42
C LEU A 10 -12.56 14.38 -37.28
N LEU A 11 -12.57 15.25 -36.29
CA LEU A 11 -12.10 14.93 -34.95
C LEU A 11 -13.02 13.82 -34.44
N ILE A 12 -12.59 12.57 -34.59
CA ILE A 12 -13.15 11.45 -33.83
C ILE A 12 -12.73 11.73 -32.39
N SER A 13 -13.55 12.51 -31.68
CA SER A 13 -13.53 12.52 -30.23
C SER A 13 -14.00 11.13 -29.80
N SER A 14 -13.05 10.23 -29.55
CA SER A 14 -13.34 9.04 -28.75
C SER A 14 -14.09 9.53 -27.51
N PRO A 15 -15.27 8.95 -27.17
CA PRO A 15 -15.90 9.30 -25.90
C PRO A 15 -14.85 9.12 -24.82
N LEU A 16 -14.57 10.19 -24.06
CA LEU A 16 -13.85 10.07 -22.81
C LEU A 16 -14.72 9.19 -21.94
N PHE A 17 -14.44 7.89 -21.93
CA PHE A 17 -15.06 6.96 -21.00
C PHE A 17 -14.84 7.51 -19.58
N ALA A 18 -15.91 7.55 -18.80
CA ALA A 18 -15.90 8.04 -17.43
C ALA A 18 -15.13 7.03 -16.57
N LYS A 19 -13.82 7.26 -16.43
CA LYS A 19 -12.95 6.50 -15.54
C LYS A 19 -13.22 6.88 -14.09
N THR A 20 -13.19 5.89 -13.19
CA THR A 20 -13.22 6.17 -11.75
C THR A 20 -12.04 7.04 -11.33
N GLN A 21 -12.16 7.74 -10.20
CA GLN A 21 -11.03 8.49 -9.63
C GLN A 21 -9.78 7.61 -9.43
N MET A 22 -9.98 6.35 -9.01
CA MET A 22 -8.87 5.41 -8.84
C MET A 22 -8.28 4.99 -10.19
N ALA A 23 -9.09 4.72 -11.21
CA ALA A 23 -8.60 4.39 -12.55
C ALA A 23 -7.78 5.54 -13.16
N GLN A 24 -8.21 6.80 -12.95
CA GLN A 24 -7.43 7.98 -13.36
C GLN A 24 -6.10 8.06 -12.62
N LEU A 25 -6.11 7.79 -11.31
CA LEU A 25 -4.89 7.77 -10.50
C LEU A 25 -3.91 6.67 -10.95
N VAL A 26 -4.41 5.46 -11.20
CA VAL A 26 -3.63 4.32 -11.70
C VAL A 26 -2.99 4.67 -13.04
N GLU A 27 -3.77 5.20 -14.00
CA GLU A 27 -3.25 5.61 -15.31
C GLU A 27 -2.18 6.68 -15.20
N GLN A 28 -2.42 7.74 -14.42
CA GLN A 28 -1.44 8.81 -14.22
C GLN A 28 -0.15 8.28 -13.60
N THR A 29 -0.26 7.41 -12.61
CA THR A 29 0.90 6.81 -11.94
C THR A 29 1.66 5.87 -12.86
N GLN A 30 0.94 5.06 -13.66
CA GLN A 30 1.53 4.16 -14.64
C GLN A 30 2.43 4.93 -15.61
N VAL A 31 1.91 6.01 -16.19
CA VAL A 31 2.65 6.87 -17.14
C VAL A 31 3.83 7.58 -16.45
N LYS A 32 3.62 8.12 -15.25
CA LYS A 32 4.63 8.95 -14.56
C LYS A 32 5.79 8.13 -14.00
N LEU A 33 5.52 6.95 -13.43
CA LEU A 33 6.47 6.23 -12.58
C LEU A 33 6.80 4.82 -13.05
N ALA A 34 5.94 4.16 -13.83
CA ALA A 34 6.13 2.76 -14.21
C ALA A 34 6.59 2.59 -15.67
N GLU A 35 6.11 3.44 -16.58
CA GLU A 35 6.47 3.37 -18.00
C GLU A 35 7.90 3.85 -18.27
N GLY A 36 8.69 3.01 -18.93
CA GLY A 36 10.04 3.35 -19.40
C GLY A 36 11.14 3.42 -18.34
N GLN A 37 10.87 2.99 -17.10
CA GLN A 37 11.77 3.20 -15.95
C GLN A 37 12.68 2.00 -15.59
N THR A 38 12.48 0.82 -16.18
CA THR A 38 13.10 -0.43 -15.70
C THR A 38 13.51 -1.41 -16.80
N SER A 39 14.30 -2.42 -16.44
CA SER A 39 14.69 -3.56 -17.28
C SER A 39 13.54 -4.54 -17.56
N TYR A 40 12.42 -4.41 -16.85
CA TYR A 40 11.22 -5.23 -16.99
C TYR A 40 9.94 -4.38 -16.87
N PRO A 41 8.81 -4.76 -17.48
CA PRO A 41 7.56 -4.01 -17.37
C PRO A 41 7.02 -3.97 -15.93
N ILE A 42 6.54 -2.81 -15.50
CA ILE A 42 5.75 -2.64 -14.28
C ILE A 42 4.30 -2.37 -14.70
N LEU A 43 3.35 -3.11 -14.14
CA LEU A 43 1.93 -2.95 -14.42
C LEU A 43 1.17 -2.67 -13.12
N ILE A 44 0.54 -1.51 -13.04
CA ILE A 44 -0.42 -1.17 -11.99
C ILE A 44 -1.79 -1.70 -12.42
N PHE A 45 -2.34 -2.62 -11.63
CA PHE A 45 -3.61 -3.27 -11.89
C PHE A 45 -4.78 -2.33 -11.55
N GLU A 46 -5.61 -2.05 -12.55
CA GLU A 46 -6.83 -1.26 -12.39
C GLU A 46 -7.95 -2.21 -11.92
N LYS A 47 -8.14 -2.27 -10.59
CA LYS A 47 -9.01 -3.26 -9.94
C LYS A 47 -10.47 -3.14 -10.37
N ASP A 48 -10.98 -1.93 -10.65
CA ASP A 48 -12.38 -1.74 -11.07
C ASP A 48 -12.62 -2.31 -12.48
N GLU A 49 -11.69 -2.07 -13.42
CA GLU A 49 -11.73 -2.69 -14.75
C GLU A 49 -11.69 -4.22 -14.68
N LEU A 50 -10.86 -4.80 -13.80
CA LEU A 50 -10.79 -6.25 -13.64
C LEU A 50 -12.05 -6.83 -12.99
N ASP A 51 -12.59 -6.19 -11.95
CA ASP A 51 -13.86 -6.60 -11.34
C ASP A 51 -15.02 -6.52 -12.35
N TRP A 52 -15.04 -5.49 -13.21
CA TRP A 52 -15.99 -5.40 -14.31
C TRP A 52 -15.83 -6.55 -15.32
N ARG A 53 -14.59 -6.85 -15.74
CA ARG A 53 -14.31 -7.98 -16.66
C ARG A 53 -14.70 -9.32 -16.03
N PHE A 54 -14.43 -9.54 -14.75
CA PHE A 54 -14.82 -10.76 -14.02
C PHE A 54 -16.34 -10.90 -13.94
N MET A 55 -17.04 -9.81 -13.61
CA MET A 55 -18.50 -9.79 -13.52
C MET A 55 -19.14 -10.14 -14.87
N LYS A 56 -18.74 -9.46 -15.95
CA LYS A 56 -19.30 -9.65 -17.30
C LYS A 56 -19.10 -11.06 -17.84
N ASN A 57 -18.06 -11.76 -17.38
CA ASN A 57 -17.72 -13.11 -17.85
C ASN A 57 -18.18 -14.22 -16.89
N GLN A 58 -18.94 -13.88 -15.84
CA GLN A 58 -19.33 -14.82 -14.78
C GLN A 58 -18.12 -15.62 -14.26
N ALA A 59 -17.09 -14.87 -13.88
CA ALA A 59 -15.80 -15.41 -13.43
C ALA A 59 -15.63 -15.32 -11.90
N PHE A 60 -16.66 -14.91 -11.15
CA PHE A 60 -16.66 -15.01 -9.69
C PHE A 60 -17.08 -16.41 -9.24
N GLY A 61 -16.50 -16.90 -8.15
CA GLY A 61 -16.72 -18.25 -7.62
C GLY A 61 -15.42 -18.99 -7.30
N LYS A 62 -15.52 -20.04 -6.49
CA LYS A 62 -14.35 -20.82 -6.00
C LYS A 62 -14.10 -22.11 -6.78
N ASP A 63 -14.89 -22.40 -7.81
CA ASP A 63 -14.68 -23.62 -8.59
C ASP A 63 -13.62 -23.43 -9.68
N LYS A 64 -13.06 -24.56 -10.14
CA LYS A 64 -11.98 -24.57 -11.13
C LYS A 64 -12.38 -23.94 -12.47
N ILE A 65 -13.67 -23.90 -12.81
CA ILE A 65 -14.16 -23.30 -14.04
C ILE A 65 -14.04 -21.78 -13.93
N GLN A 66 -14.46 -21.18 -12.82
CA GLN A 66 -14.30 -19.73 -12.66
C GLN A 66 -12.84 -19.32 -12.42
N GLU A 67 -12.04 -20.13 -11.71
CA GLU A 67 -10.59 -19.91 -11.61
C GLU A 67 -9.93 -19.85 -13.00
N ALA A 68 -10.26 -20.80 -13.88
CA ALA A 68 -9.74 -20.80 -15.25
C ALA A 68 -10.18 -19.56 -16.04
N LYS A 69 -11.45 -19.13 -15.92
CA LYS A 69 -11.93 -17.89 -16.53
C LYS A 69 -11.16 -16.66 -16.02
N ARG A 70 -10.93 -16.55 -14.71
CA ARG A 70 -10.16 -15.43 -14.13
C ARG A 70 -8.73 -15.43 -14.63
N SER A 71 -8.10 -16.60 -14.69
CA SER A 71 -6.76 -16.76 -15.26
C SER A 71 -6.69 -16.24 -16.70
N GLU A 72 -7.63 -16.64 -17.58
CA GLU A 72 -7.68 -16.12 -18.97
C GLU A 72 -7.85 -14.59 -19.03
N ILE A 73 -8.72 -14.03 -18.19
CA ILE A 73 -8.96 -12.58 -18.13
C ILE A 73 -7.70 -11.84 -17.67
N ILE A 74 -7.00 -12.34 -16.65
CA ILE A 74 -5.74 -11.77 -16.15
C ILE A 74 -4.67 -11.82 -17.23
N LYS A 75 -4.47 -12.99 -17.87
CA LYS A 75 -3.50 -13.14 -18.97
C LYS A 75 -3.78 -12.16 -20.11
N ALA A 76 -5.05 -12.04 -20.52
CA ALA A 76 -5.47 -11.12 -21.56
C ALA A 76 -5.23 -9.66 -21.17
N TYR A 77 -5.58 -9.26 -19.93
CA TYR A 77 -5.35 -7.92 -19.41
C TYR A 77 -3.87 -7.55 -19.39
N VAL A 78 -3.02 -8.44 -18.87
CA VAL A 78 -1.57 -8.19 -18.82
C VAL A 78 -1.00 -8.08 -20.24
N PHE A 79 -1.36 -9.00 -21.14
CA PHE A 79 -0.91 -8.94 -22.52
C PHE A 79 -1.39 -7.67 -23.23
N GLU A 80 -2.62 -7.23 -22.98
CA GLU A 80 -3.17 -5.99 -23.56
C GLU A 80 -2.32 -4.77 -23.16
N LYS A 81 -2.03 -4.63 -21.86
CA LYS A 81 -1.37 -3.44 -21.28
C LYS A 81 0.15 -3.44 -21.47
N THR A 82 0.81 -4.60 -21.39
CA THR A 82 2.29 -4.66 -21.38
C THR A 82 2.89 -5.49 -22.52
N LYS A 83 2.06 -6.22 -23.28
CA LYS A 83 2.49 -7.23 -24.27
C LYS A 83 3.24 -8.43 -23.68
N VAL A 84 3.33 -8.55 -22.35
CA VAL A 84 3.88 -9.73 -21.69
C VAL A 84 2.89 -10.88 -21.76
N VAL A 85 3.36 -12.05 -22.20
CA VAL A 85 2.56 -13.28 -22.22
C VAL A 85 2.75 -14.03 -20.90
N LEU A 86 1.67 -14.19 -20.15
CA LEU A 86 1.65 -14.93 -18.89
C LEU A 86 1.29 -16.40 -19.10
N THR A 87 1.90 -17.27 -18.30
CA THR A 87 1.46 -18.66 -18.14
C THR A 87 0.27 -18.75 -17.17
N ASP A 88 -0.39 -19.90 -17.08
CA ASP A 88 -1.45 -20.13 -16.09
C ASP A 88 -0.92 -20.03 -14.65
N ASN A 89 0.32 -20.46 -14.43
CA ASN A 89 0.97 -20.34 -13.12
C ASN A 89 1.23 -18.88 -12.78
N ASP A 90 1.69 -18.07 -13.74
CA ASP A 90 1.90 -16.63 -13.55
C ASP A 90 0.59 -15.94 -13.15
N ALA A 91 -0.50 -16.21 -13.89
CA ALA A 91 -1.80 -15.62 -13.63
C ALA A 91 -2.39 -16.06 -12.27
N THR A 92 -2.19 -17.33 -11.88
CA THR A 92 -2.59 -17.85 -10.57
C THR A 92 -1.89 -17.13 -9.41
N ASN A 93 -0.67 -16.59 -9.61
CA ASN A 93 0.00 -15.80 -8.57
C ASN A 93 -0.61 -14.39 -8.40
N PHE A 94 -1.19 -13.82 -9.45
CA PHE A 94 -1.87 -12.52 -9.39
C PHE A 94 -3.32 -12.61 -8.90
N GLU A 95 -3.99 -13.72 -9.17
CA GLU A 95 -5.42 -13.90 -8.87
C GLU A 95 -5.81 -13.61 -7.41
N PRO A 96 -5.08 -14.07 -6.36
CA PRO A 96 -5.47 -13.83 -4.98
C PRO A 96 -5.55 -12.35 -4.62
N TYR A 97 -4.73 -11.49 -5.22
CA TYR A 97 -4.72 -10.03 -4.97
C TYR A 97 -5.86 -9.29 -5.68
N LEU A 98 -6.56 -9.99 -6.58
CA LEU A 98 -7.73 -9.49 -7.30
C LEU A 98 -9.04 -10.08 -6.79
N THR A 99 -9.01 -11.15 -5.98
CA THR A 99 -10.23 -11.85 -5.54
C THR A 99 -10.36 -12.01 -4.02
N ILE A 100 -9.26 -12.33 -3.33
CA ILE A 100 -9.27 -12.67 -1.89
C ILE A 100 -8.68 -11.52 -1.06
N MET A 101 -7.51 -11.03 -1.45
CA MET A 101 -6.75 -9.98 -0.78
C MET A 101 -6.99 -8.62 -1.45
N LYS A 102 -8.25 -8.31 -1.79
CA LYS A 102 -8.61 -7.07 -2.50
C LYS A 102 -8.19 -5.80 -1.74
N ASP A 103 -8.12 -5.88 -0.42
CA ASP A 103 -7.79 -4.77 0.48
C ASP A 103 -6.30 -4.45 0.55
N SER A 104 -5.47 -5.40 0.14
CA SER A 104 -4.02 -5.27 0.26
C SER A 104 -3.48 -4.43 -0.89
N ALA A 105 -2.61 -3.48 -0.54
CA ALA A 105 -1.65 -2.91 -1.47
C ALA A 105 -0.43 -3.82 -1.53
N VAL A 106 -0.02 -4.24 -2.73
CA VAL A 106 1.08 -5.21 -2.91
C VAL A 106 1.81 -4.99 -4.23
N ALA A 107 3.14 -5.03 -4.18
CA ALA A 107 4.01 -5.25 -5.33
C ALA A 107 4.42 -6.73 -5.43
N LEU A 108 4.26 -7.33 -6.61
CA LEU A 108 4.58 -8.73 -6.87
C LEU A 108 5.40 -8.87 -8.15
N PRO A 109 6.74 -8.95 -8.06
CA PRO A 109 7.57 -9.33 -9.19
C PRO A 109 7.39 -10.82 -9.50
N LEU A 110 7.16 -11.13 -10.77
CA LEU A 110 7.20 -12.48 -11.31
C LEU A 110 8.51 -12.68 -12.04
N HIS A 111 9.15 -13.83 -11.86
CA HIS A 111 10.43 -14.16 -12.49
C HIS A 111 10.28 -15.37 -13.41
N ASP A 112 10.91 -15.34 -14.59
CA ASP A 112 10.95 -16.50 -15.50
C ASP A 112 11.83 -17.65 -14.94
N SER A 113 12.76 -17.32 -14.04
CA SER A 113 13.60 -18.28 -13.32
C SER A 113 13.95 -17.73 -11.93
N TYR A 114 14.25 -18.62 -10.99
CA TYR A 114 14.49 -18.29 -9.57
C TYR A 114 15.55 -17.20 -9.34
N SER A 115 16.50 -17.04 -10.26
CA SER A 115 17.58 -16.03 -10.18
C SER A 115 17.63 -15.08 -11.38
N GLY A 116 16.61 -15.10 -12.25
CA GLY A 116 16.54 -14.25 -13.43
C GLY A 116 15.96 -12.86 -13.12
N PRO A 117 16.14 -11.89 -14.04
CA PRO A 117 15.40 -10.63 -13.96
C PRO A 117 13.89 -10.92 -13.91
N ALA A 118 13.14 -10.05 -13.23
CA ALA A 118 11.69 -10.15 -13.24
C ALA A 118 11.18 -10.09 -14.68
N LYS A 119 10.21 -10.94 -15.01
CA LYS A 119 9.44 -10.93 -16.25
C LYS A 119 8.51 -9.72 -16.30
N ILE A 120 7.88 -9.42 -15.16
CA ILE A 120 6.95 -8.31 -14.94
C ILE A 120 6.84 -8.08 -13.43
N CYS A 121 6.59 -6.85 -13.00
CA CYS A 121 6.14 -6.57 -11.63
C CYS A 121 4.71 -6.04 -11.63
N GLY A 122 3.82 -6.77 -10.96
CA GLY A 122 2.43 -6.38 -10.78
C GLY A 122 2.27 -5.55 -9.52
N VAL A 123 1.70 -4.35 -9.65
CA VAL A 123 1.34 -3.49 -8.52
C VAL A 123 -0.18 -3.52 -8.36
N PHE A 124 -0.64 -3.93 -7.18
CA PHE A 124 -2.04 -3.96 -6.79
C PHE A 124 -2.28 -2.82 -5.80
N PRO A 125 -3.02 -1.76 -6.16
CA PRO A 125 -3.33 -0.67 -5.22
C PRO A 125 -4.23 -1.14 -4.08
N ALA A 126 -4.23 -0.44 -2.95
CA ALA A 126 -5.25 -0.63 -1.91
C ALA A 126 -6.66 -0.44 -2.49
N ASP A 127 -7.65 -1.11 -1.89
CA ASP A 127 -9.02 -1.05 -2.38
C ASP A 127 -9.58 0.40 -2.33
N PRO A 128 -10.14 0.93 -3.44
CA PRO A 128 -10.69 2.29 -3.49
C PRO A 128 -11.98 2.49 -2.69
N ASN A 129 -12.61 1.41 -2.21
CA ASN A 129 -13.84 1.39 -1.42
C ASN A 129 -13.54 1.65 0.07
N SER A 130 -12.91 2.77 0.37
CA SER A 130 -12.47 3.13 1.71
C SER A 130 -12.61 4.64 1.95
N ASN A 131 -12.32 5.06 3.18
CA ASN A 131 -12.22 6.46 3.60
C ASN A 131 -11.02 6.64 4.54
N GLN A 132 -10.80 7.85 5.05
CA GLN A 132 -9.65 8.15 5.90
C GLN A 132 -9.60 7.23 7.14
N ARG A 133 -10.73 7.02 7.80
CA ARG A 133 -10.80 6.18 9.02
C ARG A 133 -10.46 4.73 8.71
N LEU A 134 -11.17 4.13 7.76
CA LEU A 134 -11.01 2.72 7.42
C LEU A 134 -9.59 2.43 6.90
N GLU A 135 -9.00 3.35 6.15
CA GLU A 135 -7.64 3.21 5.65
C GLU A 135 -6.58 3.35 6.75
N MET A 136 -6.77 4.27 7.69
CA MET A 136 -5.92 4.36 8.89
C MET A 136 -6.04 3.10 9.76
N GLU A 137 -7.26 2.57 9.93
CA GLU A 137 -7.49 1.32 10.65
C GLU A 137 -6.77 0.15 9.97
N ARG A 138 -6.82 0.05 8.64
CA ARG A 138 -6.09 -0.96 7.85
C ARG A 138 -4.58 -0.85 8.03
N ILE A 139 -4.00 0.36 7.90
CA ILE A 139 -2.55 0.57 7.95
C ILE A 139 -1.99 0.30 9.34
N LEU A 140 -2.73 0.66 10.40
CA LEU A 140 -2.32 0.43 11.78
C LEU A 140 -2.69 -0.97 12.27
N GLY A 141 -3.61 -1.68 11.62
CA GLY A 141 -4.22 -2.88 12.19
C GLY A 141 -5.07 -2.58 13.43
N LEU A 142 -5.71 -1.40 13.46
CA LEU A 142 -6.65 -1.05 14.53
C LEU A 142 -7.85 -2.00 14.46
N GLY A 143 -8.34 -2.43 15.62
CA GLY A 143 -9.43 -3.40 15.74
C GLY A 143 -9.01 -4.75 16.31
N LEU A 144 -7.70 -5.00 16.43
CA LEU A 144 -7.18 -6.11 17.22
C LEU A 144 -7.03 -5.67 18.69
N GLU A 145 -8.03 -6.01 19.51
CA GLU A 145 -8.11 -5.58 20.92
C GLU A 145 -6.89 -6.04 21.73
N GLU A 146 -6.32 -7.20 21.42
CA GLU A 146 -5.14 -7.75 22.08
C GLU A 146 -3.87 -6.92 21.85
N ALA A 147 -3.79 -6.19 20.73
CA ALA A 147 -2.67 -5.31 20.41
C ALA A 147 -2.86 -3.87 20.91
N TYR A 148 -4.09 -3.36 20.82
CA TYR A 148 -4.39 -1.94 21.02
C TYR A 148 -5.16 -1.63 22.32
N GLY A 149 -5.75 -2.63 22.95
CA GLY A 149 -6.69 -2.45 24.06
C GLY A 149 -7.85 -1.55 23.63
N GLN A 150 -8.05 -0.45 24.36
CA GLN A 150 -9.12 0.53 24.09
C GLN A 150 -8.70 1.64 23.12
N ILE A 151 -7.48 1.61 22.58
CA ILE A 151 -7.00 2.63 21.63
C ILE A 151 -7.67 2.36 20.28
N GLY A 152 -8.52 3.29 19.85
CA GLY A 152 -9.19 3.29 18.55
C GLY A 152 -8.75 4.45 17.66
N TYR A 153 -9.48 4.63 16.57
CA TYR A 153 -9.18 5.69 15.60
C TYR A 153 -9.17 7.09 16.23
N ALA A 154 -10.09 7.42 17.15
CA ALA A 154 -10.20 8.76 17.73
C ALA A 154 -8.94 9.16 18.53
N GLN A 155 -8.27 8.20 19.16
CA GLN A 155 -7.11 8.43 20.01
C GLN A 155 -5.80 8.62 19.22
N ILE A 156 -5.78 8.31 17.91
CA ILE A 156 -4.60 8.50 17.07
C ILE A 156 -4.57 9.93 16.54
N LYS A 157 -3.64 10.76 17.03
CA LYS A 157 -3.50 12.16 16.60
C LYS A 157 -3.06 12.35 15.14
N PRO A 158 -2.05 11.62 14.60
CA PRO A 158 -1.62 11.85 13.23
C PRO A 158 -2.71 11.39 12.26
N LYS A 159 -3.31 12.34 11.56
CA LYS A 159 -4.28 12.09 10.48
C LYS A 159 -3.68 12.49 9.15
N ILE A 160 -3.89 11.64 8.14
CA ILE A 160 -3.53 11.89 6.74
C ILE A 160 -4.81 11.72 5.94
N SER A 161 -5.07 12.58 4.95
CA SER A 161 -6.28 12.48 4.12
C SER A 161 -6.36 11.11 3.43
N TYR A 162 -7.56 10.68 3.05
CA TYR A 162 -7.72 9.43 2.32
C TYR A 162 -6.94 9.46 0.99
N GLU A 163 -7.02 10.58 0.27
CA GLU A 163 -6.38 10.79 -1.01
C GLU A 163 -4.85 10.67 -0.89
N ASP A 164 -4.26 11.27 0.14
CA ASP A 164 -2.83 11.17 0.39
C ASP A 164 -2.42 9.75 0.81
N LEU A 165 -3.23 9.06 1.63
CA LEU A 165 -2.95 7.67 2.03
C LEU A 165 -3.03 6.70 0.84
N ALA A 166 -4.02 6.86 -0.02
CA ALA A 166 -4.19 6.04 -1.22
C ALA A 166 -3.02 6.27 -2.19
N LEU A 167 -2.63 7.52 -2.41
CA LEU A 167 -1.51 7.87 -3.28
C LEU A 167 -0.17 7.38 -2.70
N PHE A 168 0.05 7.56 -1.39
CA PHE A 168 1.25 7.07 -0.71
C PHE A 168 1.36 5.55 -0.82
N SER A 169 0.27 4.82 -0.54
CA SER A 169 0.26 3.36 -0.64
C SER A 169 0.54 2.90 -2.06
N LEU A 170 -0.04 3.53 -3.08
CA LEU A 170 0.27 3.21 -4.46
C LEU A 170 1.74 3.48 -4.83
N TYR A 171 2.28 4.63 -4.43
CA TYR A 171 3.68 4.99 -4.72
C TYR A 171 4.67 4.10 -3.98
N HIS A 172 4.31 3.64 -2.78
CA HIS A 172 5.09 2.66 -2.02
C HIS A 172 5.22 1.35 -2.80
N GLU A 173 4.11 0.78 -3.29
CA GLU A 173 4.18 -0.47 -4.06
C GLU A 173 4.92 -0.30 -5.40
N VAL A 174 4.73 0.84 -6.08
CA VAL A 174 5.54 1.16 -7.26
C VAL A 174 7.03 1.27 -6.89
N GLY A 175 7.35 1.82 -5.73
CA GLY A 175 8.70 1.87 -5.17
C GLY A 175 9.35 0.50 -5.04
N HIS A 176 8.62 -0.51 -4.54
CA HIS A 176 9.12 -1.90 -4.49
C HIS A 176 9.45 -2.46 -5.87
N CYS A 177 8.62 -2.18 -6.90
CA CYS A 177 8.91 -2.60 -8.27
C CYS A 177 10.04 -1.80 -8.94
N LEU A 178 10.35 -0.59 -8.45
CA LEU A 178 11.46 0.22 -8.94
C LEU A 178 12.77 -0.07 -8.19
N ASP A 179 12.70 -0.77 -7.07
CA ASP A 179 13.86 -1.13 -6.25
C ASP A 179 14.74 -2.17 -6.96
N GLN A 180 15.97 -1.76 -7.26
CA GLN A 180 16.98 -2.61 -7.90
C GLN A 180 18.04 -3.11 -6.91
N GLU A 181 17.98 -2.67 -5.65
CA GLU A 181 19.02 -2.93 -4.64
C GLU A 181 18.52 -3.83 -3.50
N PHE A 182 17.44 -3.46 -2.81
CA PHE A 182 17.05 -4.13 -1.57
C PHE A 182 16.05 -5.25 -1.84
N MET A 183 15.02 -5.00 -2.64
CA MET A 183 14.02 -6.02 -3.01
C MET A 183 14.65 -7.29 -3.64
N PRO A 184 15.59 -7.21 -4.61
CA PRO A 184 16.22 -8.43 -5.15
C PRO A 184 17.00 -9.24 -4.10
N LYS A 185 17.63 -8.59 -3.12
CA LYS A 185 18.36 -9.28 -2.03
C LYS A 185 17.40 -10.00 -1.10
N THR A 186 16.26 -9.39 -0.82
CA THR A 186 15.20 -9.98 0.01
C THR A 186 14.61 -11.24 -0.64
N PHE A 187 14.29 -11.20 -1.94
CA PHE A 187 13.77 -12.40 -2.64
C PHE A 187 14.76 -13.57 -2.66
N ALA A 188 16.06 -13.29 -2.66
CA ALA A 188 17.08 -14.34 -2.62
C ALA A 188 17.14 -15.06 -1.25
N ASN A 189 16.73 -14.40 -0.17
CA ASN A 189 16.84 -14.90 1.21
C ASN A 189 15.50 -14.77 1.96
N TYR A 190 14.68 -15.82 1.88
CA TYR A 190 13.34 -15.86 2.48
C TYR A 190 13.30 -15.55 4.00
N ASP A 191 14.40 -15.78 4.73
CA ASP A 191 14.48 -15.59 6.19
C ASP A 191 15.21 -14.29 6.62
N ASP A 192 15.41 -13.34 5.70
CA ASP A 192 16.12 -12.09 5.99
C ASP A 192 15.17 -10.93 6.37
N SER A 193 14.68 -10.95 7.61
CA SER A 193 13.83 -9.87 8.15
C SER A 193 14.48 -8.48 8.10
N HIS A 194 15.81 -8.38 8.16
CA HIS A 194 16.51 -7.10 8.09
C HIS A 194 16.55 -6.59 6.64
N GLY A 195 16.78 -7.47 5.67
CA GLY A 195 16.64 -7.16 4.24
C GLY A 195 15.23 -6.67 3.90
N ILE A 196 14.18 -7.33 4.45
CA ILE A 196 12.79 -6.86 4.29
C ILE A 196 12.63 -5.44 4.84
N HIS A 197 13.15 -5.15 6.04
CA HIS A 197 13.11 -3.79 6.62
C HIS A 197 13.77 -2.74 5.71
N GLN A 198 14.89 -3.07 5.07
CA GLN A 198 15.56 -2.14 4.15
C GLN A 198 14.73 -1.91 2.87
N SER A 199 14.09 -2.95 2.35
CA SER A 199 13.15 -2.85 1.22
C SER A 199 11.95 -1.97 1.56
N GLU A 200 11.32 -2.18 2.71
CA GLU A 200 10.21 -1.34 3.21
C GLU A 200 10.64 0.10 3.43
N SER A 201 11.85 0.30 3.97
CA SER A 201 12.44 1.63 4.15
C SER A 201 12.64 2.34 2.82
N PHE A 202 13.08 1.63 1.79
CA PHE A 202 13.27 2.18 0.45
C PHE A 202 11.94 2.59 -0.18
N ALA A 203 10.96 1.68 -0.24
CA ALA A 203 9.65 1.94 -0.82
C ALA A 203 8.94 3.13 -0.16
N GLU A 204 8.96 3.19 1.18
CA GLU A 204 8.32 4.28 1.91
C GLU A 204 9.07 5.62 1.74
N THR A 205 10.40 5.60 1.65
CA THR A 205 11.21 6.81 1.39
C THR A 205 11.00 7.33 -0.03
N PHE A 206 11.00 6.43 -1.02
CA PHE A 206 10.70 6.78 -2.41
C PHE A 206 9.31 7.40 -2.54
N ALA A 207 8.30 6.78 -1.93
CA ALA A 207 6.93 7.30 -1.96
C ALA A 207 6.84 8.72 -1.38
N LEU A 208 7.50 8.97 -0.24
CA LEU A 208 7.58 10.29 0.37
C LEU A 208 8.20 11.33 -0.57
N LEU A 209 9.35 11.02 -1.18
CA LEU A 209 10.06 11.92 -2.08
C LEU A 209 9.28 12.18 -3.38
N ALA A 210 8.68 11.14 -3.96
CA ALA A 210 7.87 11.24 -5.17
C ALA A 210 6.61 12.09 -4.92
N LEU A 211 5.98 11.97 -3.74
CA LEU A 211 4.87 12.82 -3.32
C LEU A 211 5.29 14.28 -3.11
N ALA A 212 6.44 14.52 -2.49
CA ALA A 212 6.98 15.86 -2.30
C ALA A 212 7.23 16.56 -3.65
N ARG A 213 7.75 15.82 -4.65
CA ARG A 213 7.89 16.30 -6.03
C ARG A 213 6.55 16.76 -6.63
N GLU A 214 5.43 16.15 -6.24
CA GLU A 214 4.08 16.53 -6.66
C GLU A 214 3.42 17.60 -5.75
N GLY A 215 4.18 18.22 -4.85
CA GLY A 215 3.71 19.26 -3.96
C GLY A 215 3.06 18.75 -2.66
N LYS A 216 3.18 17.45 -2.35
CA LYS A 216 2.69 16.83 -1.12
C LYS A 216 3.84 16.62 -0.13
N ALA A 217 4.40 17.74 0.33
CA ALA A 217 5.69 17.78 1.04
C ALA A 217 5.63 17.53 2.56
N ASP A 218 4.44 17.56 3.18
CA ASP A 218 4.26 17.45 4.64
C ASP A 218 3.67 16.09 4.99
N LEU A 219 4.35 14.99 4.69
CA LEU A 219 3.81 13.64 4.95
C LEU A 219 4.77 12.77 5.77
N GLY A 220 6.07 13.05 5.77
CA GLY A 220 7.09 12.18 6.36
C GLY A 220 6.92 12.02 7.86
N THR A 221 6.79 13.12 8.61
CA THR A 221 6.63 13.06 10.08
C THR A 221 5.34 12.36 10.50
N ARG A 222 4.21 12.64 9.80
CA ARG A 222 2.93 11.97 10.08
C ARG A 222 3.00 10.48 9.78
N ARG A 223 3.61 10.08 8.66
CA ARG A 223 3.81 8.65 8.32
C ARG A 223 4.75 7.96 9.30
N ALA A 224 5.83 8.63 9.72
CA ALA A 224 6.75 8.11 10.73
C ALA A 224 6.02 7.79 12.04
N ALA A 225 5.20 8.73 12.53
CA ALA A 225 4.38 8.52 13.71
C ALA A 225 3.42 7.33 13.59
N ILE A 226 2.69 7.22 12.47
CA ILE A 226 1.78 6.09 12.19
C ILE A 226 2.55 4.76 12.22
N ARG A 227 3.70 4.70 11.55
CA ARG A 227 4.55 3.50 11.49
C ARG A 227 5.16 3.16 12.85
N THR A 228 5.51 4.14 13.68
CA THR A 228 5.93 3.92 15.07
C THR A 228 4.79 3.33 15.91
N ILE A 229 3.57 3.86 15.81
CA ILE A 229 2.40 3.32 16.54
C ILE A 229 2.17 1.84 16.16
N TYR A 230 2.14 1.54 14.86
CA TYR A 230 2.04 0.16 14.36
C TYR A 230 3.14 -0.73 14.94
N SER A 231 4.39 -0.28 14.85
CA SER A 231 5.57 -1.03 15.29
C SER A 231 5.50 -1.43 16.76
N GLN A 232 4.94 -0.55 17.60
CA GLN A 232 4.91 -0.79 19.04
C GLN A 232 3.66 -1.49 19.54
N LYS A 233 2.50 -1.23 18.91
CA LYS A 233 1.23 -1.83 19.32
C LYS A 233 1.06 -3.18 18.65
N LEU A 234 0.87 -3.20 17.34
CA LEU A 234 0.75 -4.46 16.61
C LEU A 234 2.05 -5.25 16.66
N GLY A 235 3.20 -4.60 16.47
CA GLY A 235 4.48 -5.31 16.47
C GLY A 235 4.80 -6.06 17.76
N LYS A 236 4.47 -5.49 18.94
CA LYS A 236 4.60 -6.20 20.22
C LYS A 236 3.70 -7.43 20.28
N PHE A 237 2.47 -7.32 19.78
CA PHE A 237 1.56 -8.46 19.67
C PHE A 237 2.15 -9.55 18.77
N LEU A 238 2.64 -9.21 17.57
CA LEU A 238 3.24 -10.17 16.63
C LEU A 238 4.46 -10.89 17.25
N ALA A 239 5.34 -10.15 17.92
CA ALA A 239 6.55 -10.69 18.55
C ALA A 239 6.24 -11.68 19.69
N THR A 240 5.11 -11.50 20.38
CA THR A 240 4.68 -12.33 21.51
C THR A 240 3.70 -13.44 21.14
N HIS A 241 3.21 -13.46 19.89
CA HIS A 241 2.27 -14.46 19.37
C HIS A 241 2.78 -15.14 18.09
N PRO A 242 3.98 -15.75 18.12
CA PRO A 242 4.63 -16.32 16.93
C PRO A 242 3.79 -17.37 16.18
N GLN A 243 2.90 -18.08 16.88
CA GLN A 243 2.02 -19.09 16.31
C GLN A 243 1.05 -18.55 15.26
N ASN A 244 0.78 -17.24 15.27
CA ASN A 244 -0.14 -16.60 14.33
C ASN A 244 0.49 -16.33 12.95
N GLY A 245 1.79 -16.57 12.78
CA GLY A 245 2.51 -16.32 11.53
C GLY A 245 2.33 -17.38 10.44
N PHE A 246 1.55 -18.44 10.68
CA PHE A 246 1.27 -19.52 9.71
C PHE A 246 2.53 -20.06 8.98
N GLY A 247 3.65 -20.18 9.69
CA GLY A 247 4.91 -20.69 9.13
C GLY A 247 5.79 -19.64 8.44
N ASN A 248 5.41 -18.36 8.44
CA ASN A 248 6.29 -17.27 8.01
C ASN A 248 7.23 -16.86 9.17
N PRO A 249 8.55 -17.09 9.07
CA PRO A 249 9.51 -16.75 10.12
C PRO A 249 9.68 -15.25 10.33
N ASN A 250 9.39 -14.42 9.33
CA ASN A 250 9.48 -12.96 9.42
C ASN A 250 8.27 -12.34 10.15
N TYR A 251 7.22 -13.11 10.41
CA TYR A 251 6.00 -12.63 11.07
C TYR A 251 6.28 -11.92 12.40
N VAL A 252 7.13 -12.52 13.23
CA VAL A 252 7.47 -11.98 14.57
C VAL A 252 8.24 -10.66 14.49
N TYR A 253 8.91 -10.39 13.35
CA TYR A 253 9.63 -9.15 13.08
C TYR A 253 8.76 -8.07 12.46
N GLY A 254 7.49 -8.36 12.13
CA GLY A 254 6.59 -7.43 11.45
C GLY A 254 6.53 -6.05 12.11
N GLY A 255 6.63 -5.97 13.45
CA GLY A 255 6.74 -4.71 14.17
C GLY A 255 7.94 -3.85 13.76
N ILE A 256 9.14 -4.42 13.78
CA ILE A 256 10.39 -3.68 13.55
C ILE A 256 10.67 -3.51 12.06
N ILE A 257 10.21 -4.43 11.21
CA ILE A 257 10.23 -4.27 9.75
C ILE A 257 9.62 -2.92 9.36
N TYR A 258 8.47 -2.58 9.97
CA TYR A 258 7.77 -1.32 9.72
C TYR A 258 8.16 -0.18 10.69
N TYR A 259 9.25 -0.28 11.48
CA TYR A 259 9.77 0.89 12.19
C TYR A 259 10.60 1.78 11.23
N LEU A 260 9.90 2.57 10.43
CA LEU A 260 10.47 3.37 9.33
C LEU A 260 10.75 4.83 9.71
N SER A 261 10.52 5.20 10.97
CA SER A 261 10.73 6.58 11.47
C SER A 261 12.10 7.18 11.09
N PRO A 262 13.24 6.46 11.22
CA PRO A 262 14.55 7.04 10.89
C PRO A 262 14.68 7.55 9.45
N VAL A 263 14.26 6.76 8.47
CA VAL A 263 14.36 7.12 7.05
C VAL A 263 13.33 8.16 6.65
N LEU A 264 12.13 8.10 7.24
CA LEU A 264 11.05 9.05 6.97
C LEU A 264 11.33 10.44 7.55
N THR A 265 11.84 10.52 8.79
CA THR A 265 12.28 11.79 9.37
C THR A 265 13.40 12.39 8.52
N LYS A 266 14.36 11.57 8.06
CA LYS A 266 15.44 12.08 7.22
C LYS A 266 14.95 12.58 5.86
N GLY A 267 14.05 11.85 5.21
CA GLY A 267 13.41 12.29 3.97
C GLY A 267 12.66 13.61 4.14
N GLN A 268 11.91 13.76 5.23
CA GLN A 268 11.20 15.00 5.56
C GLN A 268 12.15 16.18 5.77
N GLU A 269 13.24 15.99 6.51
CA GLU A 269 14.26 17.03 6.70
C GLU A 269 14.82 17.55 5.36
N LEU A 270 15.12 16.64 4.42
CA LEU A 270 15.66 17.00 3.10
C LEU A 270 14.63 17.75 2.25
N ILE A 271 13.36 17.33 2.31
CA ILE A 271 12.25 18.01 1.66
C ILE A 271 12.10 19.44 2.20
N GLU A 272 12.19 19.63 3.52
CA GLU A 272 12.07 20.94 4.16
C GLU A 272 13.27 21.85 3.88
N GLN A 273 14.47 21.27 3.70
CA GLN A 273 15.68 22.01 3.37
C GLN A 273 15.67 22.56 1.93
N ASP A 274 15.22 21.76 0.95
CA ASP A 274 15.26 22.14 -0.46
C ASP A 274 14.16 21.47 -1.30
N LEU A 275 12.90 21.83 -1.05
CA LEU A 275 11.73 21.29 -1.77
C LEU A 275 11.82 21.54 -3.29
N GLU A 276 12.33 22.68 -3.72
CA GLU A 276 12.39 23.01 -5.16
C GLU A 276 13.38 22.13 -5.91
N SER A 277 14.50 21.74 -5.27
CA SER A 277 15.39 20.72 -5.80
C SER A 277 14.69 19.36 -5.91
N ILE A 278 13.98 18.91 -4.87
CA ILE A 278 13.20 17.65 -4.92
C ILE A 278 12.15 17.68 -6.05
N LYS A 279 11.46 18.80 -6.26
CA LYS A 279 10.50 18.98 -7.37
C LYS A 279 11.15 18.88 -8.75
N ALA A 280 12.40 19.29 -8.88
CA ALA A 280 13.14 19.26 -10.13
C ALA A 280 13.75 17.88 -10.45
N MET A 281 13.86 16.99 -9.47
CA MET A 281 14.47 15.67 -9.63
C MET A 281 13.66 14.75 -10.55
N SER A 282 14.38 14.08 -11.45
CA SER A 282 13.91 12.93 -12.20
C SER A 282 13.59 11.75 -11.27
N THR A 283 12.82 10.77 -11.75
CA THR A 283 12.51 9.56 -10.99
C THR A 283 13.79 8.79 -10.59
N GLN A 284 14.79 8.71 -11.47
CA GLN A 284 16.09 8.10 -11.17
C GLN A 284 16.82 8.82 -10.03
N GLU A 285 16.82 10.16 -10.03
CA GLU A 285 17.43 10.94 -8.94
C GLU A 285 16.71 10.71 -7.61
N LEU A 286 15.38 10.61 -7.62
CA LEU A 286 14.60 10.26 -6.42
C LEU A 286 14.90 8.85 -5.92
N LEU A 287 15.02 7.86 -6.80
CA LEU A 287 15.37 6.48 -6.43
C LEU A 287 16.77 6.42 -5.82
N GLN A 288 17.74 7.13 -6.41
CA GLN A 288 19.09 7.21 -5.87
C GLN A 288 19.12 7.91 -4.51
N LEU A 289 18.35 8.99 -4.34
CA LEU A 289 18.24 9.68 -3.07
C LEU A 289 17.59 8.79 -1.99
N ALA A 290 16.52 8.07 -2.32
CA ALA A 290 15.88 7.11 -1.43
C ALA A 290 16.88 6.04 -0.97
N LYS A 291 17.64 5.46 -1.90
CA LYS A 291 18.70 4.49 -1.59
C LYS A 291 19.73 5.06 -0.61
N ASN A 292 20.24 6.27 -0.87
CA ASN A 292 21.24 6.91 -0.01
C ASN A 292 20.70 7.14 1.40
N ILE A 293 19.44 7.60 1.52
CA ILE A 293 18.78 7.77 2.82
C ILE A 293 18.71 6.44 3.56
N VAL A 294 18.30 5.35 2.90
CA VAL A 294 18.21 4.01 3.51
C VAL A 294 19.58 3.51 3.95
N ASP A 295 20.59 3.60 3.10
CA ASP A 295 21.95 3.13 3.42
C ASP A 295 22.52 3.83 4.66
N GLU A 296 22.22 5.12 4.83
CA GLU A 296 22.75 5.93 5.93
C GLU A 296 21.90 5.90 7.20
N ASN A 297 20.57 5.74 7.07
CA ASN A 297 19.61 6.00 8.16
C ASN A 297 18.72 4.82 8.54
N SER A 298 18.63 3.76 7.73
CA SER A 298 17.90 2.55 8.13
C SER A 298 18.53 1.92 9.39
N LEU A 299 17.75 1.12 10.12
CA LEU A 299 18.26 0.47 11.32
C LEU A 299 19.38 -0.49 10.93
N HIS A 300 20.57 -0.35 11.50
CA HIS A 300 21.60 -1.38 11.36
C HIS A 300 21.12 -2.69 12.02
N SER A 301 21.54 -3.83 11.47
CA SER A 301 21.07 -5.18 11.88
C SER A 301 21.09 -5.43 13.39
N ARG A 302 22.13 -4.99 14.11
CA ARG A 302 22.19 -5.13 15.59
C ARG A 302 21.17 -4.28 16.32
N VAL A 303 20.90 -3.07 15.85
CA VAL A 303 19.88 -2.20 16.44
C VAL A 303 18.49 -2.73 16.12
N PHE A 304 18.28 -3.19 14.88
CA PHE A 304 17.06 -3.88 14.45
C PHE A 304 16.75 -5.07 15.37
N GLN A 305 17.74 -5.96 15.59
CA GLN A 305 17.57 -7.10 16.50
C GLN A 305 17.34 -6.66 17.95
N GLY A 306 18.02 -5.60 18.39
CA GLY A 306 17.84 -5.05 19.74
C GLY A 306 16.42 -4.57 19.97
N LEU A 307 15.85 -3.82 19.02
CA LEU A 307 14.47 -3.36 19.10
C LEU A 307 13.47 -4.52 19.06
N TYR A 308 13.72 -5.55 18.26
CA TYR A 308 12.90 -6.77 18.29
C TYR A 308 12.92 -7.43 19.67
N SER A 309 14.10 -7.60 20.26
CA SER A 309 14.22 -8.16 21.61
C SER A 309 13.54 -7.29 22.68
N VAL A 310 13.53 -5.97 22.53
CA VAL A 310 12.74 -5.09 23.42
C VAL A 310 11.24 -5.43 23.34
N LEU A 311 10.71 -5.68 22.14
CA LEU A 311 9.32 -6.08 21.95
C LEU A 311 9.02 -7.49 22.49
N ALA A 312 9.89 -8.45 22.21
CA ALA A 312 9.69 -9.87 22.51
C ALA A 312 10.00 -10.25 23.96
N GLU A 313 11.06 -9.69 24.53
CA GLU A 313 11.66 -10.11 25.81
C GLU A 313 11.57 -9.03 26.89
N GLY A 314 11.21 -7.81 26.51
CA GLY A 314 11.15 -6.64 27.38
C GLY A 314 12.39 -5.76 27.33
N GLU A 315 12.19 -4.51 27.73
CA GLU A 315 13.20 -3.46 27.66
C GLU A 315 14.35 -3.69 28.64
N GLU A 316 14.07 -3.89 29.92
CA GLU A 316 15.09 -3.97 30.97
C GLU A 316 16.12 -5.08 30.68
N SER A 317 15.63 -6.29 30.41
CA SER A 317 16.45 -7.47 30.07
C SER A 317 17.30 -7.23 28.82
N THR A 318 16.72 -6.61 27.80
CA THR A 318 17.41 -6.35 26.53
C THR A 318 18.46 -5.25 26.68
N MET A 319 18.15 -4.16 27.38
CA MET A 319 19.06 -3.05 27.60
C MET A 319 20.26 -3.48 28.43
N GLU A 320 20.06 -4.31 29.46
CA GLU A 320 21.16 -4.86 30.26
C GLU A 320 22.05 -5.80 29.43
N ARG A 321 21.44 -6.67 28.60
CA ARG A 321 22.19 -7.53 27.68
C ARG A 321 23.03 -6.74 26.69
N TYR A 322 22.46 -5.71 26.05
CA TYR A 322 23.18 -4.88 25.08
C TYR A 322 24.25 -4.02 25.73
N ARG A 323 24.04 -3.54 26.96
CA ARG A 323 25.07 -2.86 27.76
C ARG A 323 26.26 -3.78 27.97
N ARG A 324 26.04 -5.00 28.48
CA ARG A 324 27.10 -5.99 28.67
C ARG A 324 27.81 -6.34 27.35
N PHE A 325 27.07 -6.55 26.26
CA PHE A 325 27.68 -6.78 24.95
C PHE A 325 28.55 -5.61 24.48
N SER A 326 28.16 -4.36 24.79
CA SER A 326 28.99 -3.19 24.46
C SER A 326 30.29 -3.11 25.26
N GLU A 327 30.32 -3.67 26.48
CA GLU A 327 31.50 -3.74 27.34
C GLU A 327 32.41 -4.91 26.95
N GLU A 328 31.83 -6.07 26.65
CA GLU A 328 32.56 -7.30 26.31
C GLU A 328 33.01 -7.33 24.84
N MET A 329 32.24 -6.74 23.93
CA MET A 329 32.45 -6.74 22.47
C MET A 329 32.27 -5.33 21.89
N PRO A 330 33.10 -4.34 22.30
CA PRO A 330 32.91 -2.93 21.93
C PRO A 330 32.96 -2.68 20.43
N ASP A 331 33.76 -3.44 19.67
CA ASP A 331 33.85 -3.31 18.20
C ASP A 331 32.52 -3.63 17.49
N LEU A 332 31.71 -4.49 18.09
CA LEU A 332 30.44 -4.94 17.50
C LEU A 332 29.25 -4.16 18.06
N PHE A 333 29.27 -3.84 19.35
CA PHE A 333 28.11 -3.30 20.09
C PHE A 333 28.33 -1.89 20.67
N GLY A 334 29.53 -1.32 20.62
CA GLY A 334 29.82 0.00 21.17
C GLY A 334 28.99 1.13 20.53
N VAL A 335 28.68 1.01 19.24
CA VAL A 335 27.75 1.92 18.55
C VAL A 335 26.29 1.47 18.67
N ALA A 336 26.06 0.15 18.72
CA ALA A 336 24.71 -0.41 18.71
C ALA A 336 23.94 -0.10 20.00
N TYR A 337 24.58 -0.20 21.18
CA TYR A 337 23.91 0.03 22.46
C TYR A 337 23.40 1.47 22.63
N PRO A 338 24.22 2.53 22.40
CA PRO A 338 23.71 3.91 22.46
C PRO A 338 22.60 4.18 21.44
N LYS A 339 22.70 3.64 20.21
CA LYS A 339 21.64 3.79 19.19
C LYS A 339 20.35 3.09 19.61
N LEU A 340 20.44 1.88 20.16
CA LEU A 340 19.27 1.15 20.69
C LEU A 340 18.60 1.96 21.80
N LYS A 341 19.37 2.47 22.76
CA LYS A 341 18.86 3.33 23.84
C LYS A 341 18.11 4.54 23.29
N TYR A 342 18.73 5.26 22.34
CA TYR A 342 18.12 6.41 21.68
C TYR A 342 16.77 6.06 21.04
N TYR A 343 16.69 4.97 20.28
CA TYR A 343 15.44 4.60 19.61
C TYR A 343 14.36 4.17 20.60
N VAL A 344 14.70 3.43 21.66
CA VAL A 344 13.73 3.06 22.71
C VAL A 344 13.14 4.32 23.37
N GLU A 345 13.98 5.30 23.72
CA GLU A 345 13.54 6.57 24.31
C GLU A 345 12.70 7.39 23.33
N LYS A 346 13.14 7.51 22.07
CA LYS A 346 12.42 8.23 21.00
C LYS A 346 11.04 7.64 20.76
N ILE A 347 10.94 6.31 20.67
CA ILE A 347 9.69 5.60 20.45
C ILE A 347 8.71 5.86 21.60
N LYS A 348 9.15 5.80 22.87
CA LYS A 348 8.30 6.10 24.01
C LYS A 348 7.74 7.52 23.94
N PHE A 349 8.61 8.48 23.65
CA PHE A 349 8.21 9.86 23.48
C PHE A 349 7.17 10.01 22.37
N GLU A 350 7.41 9.44 21.19
CA GLU A 350 6.44 9.47 20.07
C GLU A 350 5.09 8.84 20.46
N LEU A 351 5.07 7.70 21.17
CA LEU A 351 3.80 7.10 21.60
C LEU A 351 3.02 8.00 22.57
N GLU A 352 3.70 8.66 23.49
CA GLU A 352 3.09 9.59 24.45
C GLU A 352 2.58 10.86 23.77
N THR A 353 3.25 11.33 22.71
CA THR A 353 2.82 12.52 21.98
C THR A 353 1.72 12.24 20.98
N GLU A 354 1.73 11.09 20.30
CA GLU A 354 0.86 10.80 19.16
C GLU A 354 -0.45 10.07 19.52
N ILE A 355 -0.57 9.58 20.76
CA ILE A 355 -1.78 8.93 21.26
C ILE A 355 -2.44 9.79 22.33
N ASP A 356 -3.67 10.24 22.08
CA ASP A 356 -4.50 10.95 23.05
C ASP A 356 -5.48 10.00 23.73
N LEU A 357 -5.13 9.50 24.92
CA LEU A 357 -6.02 8.62 25.68
C LEU A 357 -7.27 9.33 26.24
N SER A 358 -7.32 10.66 26.18
CA SER A 358 -8.49 11.44 26.62
C SER A 358 -9.49 11.68 25.49
N ALA A 359 -9.12 11.43 24.23
CA ALA A 359 -10.01 11.60 23.10
C ALA A 359 -11.15 10.56 23.17
N GLU A 360 -12.40 11.04 23.05
CA GLU A 360 -13.57 10.17 23.04
C GLU A 360 -13.87 9.68 21.61
N ASN A 361 -14.36 8.44 21.50
CA ASN A 361 -14.93 7.95 20.26
C ASN A 361 -16.28 8.62 20.04
N VAL A 362 -16.30 9.68 19.24
CA VAL A 362 -17.55 10.26 18.75
C VAL A 362 -18.01 9.40 17.56
N ASP A 363 -19.06 8.62 17.77
CA ASP A 363 -19.77 8.00 16.66
C ASP A 363 -20.54 9.10 15.93
N GLY A 364 -20.32 9.17 14.61
CA GLY A 364 -21.05 10.11 13.79
C GLY A 364 -22.50 9.69 13.58
N ASN A 365 -23.33 10.59 13.07
CA ASN A 365 -24.79 10.42 13.00
C ASN A 365 -25.34 10.45 11.57
N GLY A 366 -24.47 10.45 10.57
CA GLY A 366 -24.87 10.42 9.17
C GLY A 366 -25.50 9.10 8.72
N GLU A 367 -26.20 9.17 7.60
CA GLU A 367 -26.76 8.01 6.91
C GLU A 367 -26.00 7.74 5.61
N LEU A 368 -26.20 6.54 5.07
CA LEU A 368 -25.63 6.08 3.80
C LEU A 368 -26.77 5.54 2.94
N ALA A 369 -26.90 6.03 1.70
CA ALA A 369 -27.95 5.63 0.77
C ALA A 369 -27.89 4.12 0.47
N PRO A 370 -29.01 3.44 0.24
CA PRO A 370 -28.98 2.04 -0.20
C PRO A 370 -28.34 1.92 -1.58
N ILE A 371 -27.62 0.81 -1.83
CA ILE A 371 -27.07 0.51 -3.15
C ILE A 371 -28.21 0.00 -4.04
N ASP A 372 -28.56 0.76 -5.08
CA ASP A 372 -29.55 0.36 -6.08
C ASP A 372 -28.94 -0.63 -7.08
N GLN A 373 -28.99 -1.91 -6.73
CA GLN A 373 -28.48 -3.01 -7.56
C GLN A 373 -29.16 -3.12 -8.92
N ASP A 374 -30.42 -2.67 -9.06
CA ASP A 374 -31.15 -2.82 -10.32
C ASP A 374 -30.63 -1.81 -11.35
N GLN A 375 -30.26 -0.60 -10.91
CA GLN A 375 -29.54 0.36 -11.74
C GLN A 375 -28.17 -0.14 -12.17
N PHE A 376 -27.45 -0.84 -11.29
CA PHE A 376 -26.18 -1.47 -11.64
C PHE A 376 -26.37 -2.63 -12.65
N CYS A 377 -27.39 -3.48 -12.46
CA CYS A 377 -27.72 -4.52 -13.44
C CYS A 377 -28.07 -3.93 -14.81
N TYR A 378 -28.83 -2.84 -14.85
CA TYR A 378 -29.14 -2.14 -16.09
C TYR A 378 -27.85 -1.69 -16.81
N ALA A 379 -26.94 -1.01 -16.11
CA ALA A 379 -25.65 -0.60 -16.68
C ALA A 379 -24.79 -1.80 -17.13
N ALA A 380 -24.76 -2.88 -16.34
CA ALA A 380 -24.00 -4.09 -16.64
C ALA A 380 -24.53 -4.82 -17.89
N LEU A 381 -25.85 -4.97 -18.03
CA LEU A 381 -26.50 -5.63 -19.16
C LEU A 381 -26.32 -4.84 -20.47
N ASP A 382 -26.48 -3.51 -20.41
CA ASP A 382 -26.24 -2.62 -21.55
C ASP A 382 -24.74 -2.44 -21.88
N SER A 383 -23.84 -3.07 -21.10
CA SER A 383 -22.39 -2.95 -21.23
C SER A 383 -21.90 -1.49 -21.16
N ASN A 384 -22.60 -0.66 -20.38
CA ASN A 384 -22.30 0.75 -20.17
C ASN A 384 -21.39 0.92 -18.94
N SER A 385 -20.08 0.75 -19.15
CA SER A 385 -19.07 0.88 -18.10
C SER A 385 -19.03 2.27 -17.49
N ASP A 386 -19.29 3.32 -18.27
CA ASP A 386 -19.27 4.71 -17.79
C ASP A 386 -20.34 4.96 -16.73
N LEU A 387 -21.57 4.53 -17.01
CA LEU A 387 -22.67 4.63 -16.06
C LEU A 387 -22.38 3.79 -14.80
N PHE A 388 -21.82 2.59 -14.99
CA PHE A 388 -21.47 1.69 -13.89
C PHE A 388 -20.43 2.34 -12.96
N PHE A 389 -19.33 2.84 -13.52
CA PHE A 389 -18.24 3.45 -12.76
C PHE A 389 -18.60 4.80 -12.15
N SER A 390 -19.41 5.63 -12.83
CA SER A 390 -19.96 6.85 -12.25
C SER A 390 -20.74 6.57 -10.97
N LYS A 391 -21.58 5.53 -10.96
CA LYS A 391 -22.34 5.13 -9.78
C LYS A 391 -21.46 4.60 -8.67
N ILE A 392 -20.44 3.81 -8.98
CA ILE A 392 -19.47 3.37 -7.98
C ILE A 392 -18.80 4.57 -7.31
N ASP A 393 -18.36 5.56 -8.09
CA ASP A 393 -17.70 6.75 -7.55
C ASP A 393 -18.63 7.64 -6.72
N GLU A 394 -19.91 7.73 -7.06
CA GLU A 394 -20.92 8.38 -6.22
C GLU A 394 -20.98 7.73 -4.82
N LEU A 395 -21.05 6.40 -4.76
CA LEU A 395 -21.09 5.66 -3.49
C LEU A 395 -19.78 5.75 -2.69
N ARG A 396 -18.63 5.81 -3.38
CA ARG A 396 -17.33 6.04 -2.73
C ARG A 396 -17.20 7.45 -2.19
N LEU A 397 -17.64 8.44 -2.96
CA LEU A 397 -17.65 9.83 -2.52
C LEU A 397 -18.53 9.98 -1.27
N GLU A 398 -19.72 9.37 -1.28
CA GLU A 398 -20.61 9.32 -0.12
C GLU A 398 -19.91 8.71 1.11
N LEU A 399 -19.26 7.55 0.97
CA LEU A 399 -18.49 6.90 2.04
C LEU A 399 -17.35 7.78 2.60
N ARG A 400 -16.76 8.62 1.76
CA ARG A 400 -15.65 9.51 2.14
C ARG A 400 -16.13 10.80 2.80
N SER A 401 -17.26 11.33 2.37
CA SER A 401 -17.77 12.64 2.84
C SER A 401 -18.76 12.55 3.99
N THR A 402 -19.38 11.38 4.22
CA THR A 402 -20.35 11.20 5.30
C THR A 402 -19.68 11.13 6.68
N ASP A 403 -20.40 11.53 7.72
CA ASP A 403 -20.09 11.25 9.11
C ASP A 403 -20.91 10.05 9.63
N ALA A 404 -21.25 9.08 8.78
CA ALA A 404 -21.97 7.89 9.21
C ALA A 404 -21.24 7.12 10.33
N PRO A 405 -21.96 6.42 11.22
CA PRO A 405 -21.38 5.50 12.19
C PRO A 405 -20.39 4.50 11.56
N VAL A 406 -19.32 4.13 12.27
CA VAL A 406 -18.28 3.22 11.75
C VAL A 406 -18.81 1.88 11.26
N VAL A 407 -19.85 1.37 11.92
CA VAL A 407 -20.50 0.11 11.54
C VAL A 407 -21.08 0.22 10.12
N LEU A 408 -21.76 1.34 9.82
CA LEU A 408 -22.32 1.60 8.49
C LEU A 408 -21.22 1.85 7.44
N GLN A 409 -20.12 2.51 7.82
CA GLN A 409 -18.97 2.70 6.92
C GLN A 409 -18.34 1.35 6.53
N ARG A 410 -18.16 0.44 7.49
CA ARG A 410 -17.63 -0.92 7.25
C ARG A 410 -18.59 -1.77 6.43
N GLU A 411 -19.89 -1.68 6.69
CA GLU A 411 -20.92 -2.36 5.91
C GLU A 411 -20.89 -1.86 4.45
N ARG A 412 -20.84 -0.55 4.23
CA ARG A 412 -20.72 0.03 2.88
C ARG A 412 -19.45 -0.43 2.18
N GLN A 413 -18.31 -0.41 2.87
CA GLN A 413 -17.06 -0.92 2.33
C GLN A 413 -17.20 -2.39 1.88
N ALA A 414 -17.77 -3.27 2.72
CA ALA A 414 -17.97 -4.67 2.38
C ALA A 414 -18.94 -4.86 1.19
N ASN A 415 -20.02 -4.08 1.14
CA ASN A 415 -20.99 -4.10 0.05
C ASN A 415 -20.36 -3.65 -1.28
N LEU A 416 -19.52 -2.62 -1.28
CA LEU A 416 -18.81 -2.16 -2.47
C LEU A 416 -17.78 -3.19 -2.96
N LYS A 417 -17.02 -3.81 -2.06
CA LYS A 417 -16.01 -4.85 -2.40
C LYS A 417 -16.60 -6.10 -3.07
N SER A 418 -17.80 -6.47 -2.63
CA SER A 418 -18.53 -7.64 -3.14
C SER A 418 -19.50 -7.29 -4.27
N LEU A 419 -19.64 -6.01 -4.64
CA LEU A 419 -20.66 -5.55 -5.58
C LEU A 419 -20.57 -6.27 -6.93
N ALA A 420 -19.38 -6.34 -7.52
CA ALA A 420 -19.17 -7.00 -8.81
C ALA A 420 -19.53 -8.50 -8.77
N GLU A 421 -19.22 -9.20 -7.67
CA GLU A 421 -19.58 -10.60 -7.47
C GLU A 421 -21.09 -10.78 -7.32
N VAL A 422 -21.73 -9.95 -6.49
CA VAL A 422 -23.19 -9.97 -6.28
C VAL A 422 -23.92 -9.74 -7.60
N LEU A 423 -23.50 -8.73 -8.37
CA LEU A 423 -24.09 -8.42 -9.67
C LEU A 423 -23.81 -9.49 -10.72
N SER A 424 -22.64 -10.14 -10.67
CA SER A 424 -22.34 -11.27 -11.56
C SER A 424 -23.35 -12.41 -11.42
N ASN A 425 -23.84 -12.66 -10.20
CA ASN A 425 -24.82 -13.71 -9.93
C ASN A 425 -26.27 -13.24 -10.10
N LYS A 426 -26.53 -11.95 -9.89
CA LYS A 426 -27.88 -11.37 -9.97
C LYS A 426 -28.29 -11.03 -11.40
N CYS A 427 -27.38 -10.49 -12.19
CA CYS A 427 -27.71 -9.89 -13.49
C CYS A 427 -27.47 -10.85 -14.68
N PHE A 428 -26.61 -11.86 -14.55
CA PHE A 428 -26.23 -12.81 -15.60
C PHE A 428 -26.50 -14.24 -15.14
#